data_AF-A0A6B2SE32-F1
#
_entry.id   AF-A0A6B2SE32-F1
#
_cell.length_a   1.000
_cell.length_b   1.000
_cell.length_c   1.000
_cell.angle_alpha   90.00
_cell.angle_beta   90.00
_cell.angle_gamma   90.00
#
_symmetry.space_group_name_H-M   'P 1'
#
loop_
_entity.id
_entity.type
_entity.pdbx_description
1 polymer ?
#
loop_
_entity_poly.entity_id
_entity_poly.type
_entity_poly.pdbx_seq_one_letter_code
_entity_poly.pdbx_strand_id
1 'polypeptide(L)'
;LPRDHPLAAEPVVDVRDLADDDFLISPGGCEDRVRALHESAGLRFAPAQRVRDLATLIGMVQAGIGVTVLSEVARPLLPADLVLVPVSPRAARRLVLSGPRGRARHPAVRALAESAVGLL
;
A
#
# COMPACT_ATOMS: atom_id res chain seq x y z
N LEU A 1 4.28 1.44 9.96
CA LEU A 1 4.42 1.10 11.39
C LEU A 1 4.65 2.39 12.16
N PRO A 2 4.16 2.51 13.40
CA PRO A 2 4.68 3.48 14.37
C PRO A 2 6.20 3.32 14.53
N ARG A 3 6.94 4.40 14.80
CA ARG A 3 8.41 4.35 14.92
C ARG A 3 8.92 3.56 16.12
N ASP A 4 8.11 3.42 17.15
CA ASP A 4 8.39 2.64 18.36
C ASP A 4 7.95 1.17 18.24
N HIS A 5 7.34 0.78 17.11
CA HIS A 5 7.00 -0.61 16.84
C HIS A 5 8.28 -1.48 16.81
N PRO A 6 8.27 -2.70 17.39
CA PRO A 6 9.47 -3.56 17.44
C PRO A 6 10.12 -3.80 16.07
N LEU A 7 9.28 -3.94 15.03
CA LEU A 7 9.72 -4.16 13.65
C LEU A 7 10.08 -2.88 12.86
N ALA A 8 9.99 -1.70 13.47
CA ALA A 8 10.18 -0.41 12.78
C ALA A 8 11.62 -0.18 12.28
N ALA A 9 12.59 -0.82 12.93
CA ALA A 9 14.02 -0.70 12.60
C ALA A 9 14.54 -1.83 11.70
N GLU A 10 13.69 -2.82 11.38
CA GLU A 10 14.10 -3.93 10.52
C GLU A 10 14.36 -3.45 9.09
N PRO A 11 15.33 -4.04 8.38
CA PRO A 11 15.59 -3.69 6.99
C PRO A 11 14.47 -4.18 6.06
N VAL A 12 13.80 -5.27 6.44
CA VAL A 12 12.66 -5.90 5.75
C VAL A 12 11.83 -6.63 6.81
N VAL A 13 10.51 -6.59 6.70
CA VAL A 13 9.57 -7.33 7.55
C VAL A 13 8.94 -8.47 6.76
N ASP A 14 8.95 -9.70 7.27
CA ASP A 14 8.15 -10.76 6.68
C ASP A 14 6.68 -10.56 7.08
N VAL A 15 5.75 -10.79 6.15
CA VAL A 15 4.31 -10.62 6.43
C VAL A 15 3.84 -11.55 7.56
N ARG A 16 4.56 -12.63 7.84
CA ARG A 16 4.32 -13.52 9.00
C ARG A 16 4.64 -12.86 10.33
N ASP A 17 5.58 -11.92 10.37
CA ASP A 17 5.95 -11.22 11.60
C ASP A 17 4.86 -10.24 12.04
N LEU A 18 3.96 -9.87 11.13
CA LEU A 18 2.78 -9.03 11.41
C LEU A 18 1.55 -9.84 11.86
N ALA A 19 1.69 -11.16 12.06
CA ALA A 19 0.57 -12.02 12.43
C ALA A 19 0.03 -11.74 13.85
N ASP A 20 0.87 -11.19 14.72
CA ASP A 20 0.52 -10.81 16.09
C ASP A 20 -0.08 -9.39 16.18
N ASP A 21 -0.08 -8.64 15.07
CA ASP A 21 -0.61 -7.28 14.99
C ASP A 21 -2.07 -7.24 14.50
N ASP A 22 -2.84 -6.28 14.98
CA ASP A 22 -4.14 -5.94 14.39
C ASP A 22 -3.94 -5.36 12.98
N PHE A 23 -4.23 -6.15 11.96
CA PHE A 23 -4.02 -5.74 10.57
C PHE A 23 -5.18 -4.90 10.02
N LEU A 24 -4.86 -3.66 9.63
CA LEU A 24 -5.78 -2.72 9.02
C LEU A 24 -5.55 -2.67 7.50
N ILE A 25 -6.62 -2.65 6.71
CA ILE A 25 -6.52 -2.57 5.25
C ILE A 25 -7.48 -1.54 4.65
N SER A 26 -7.03 -0.84 3.62
CA SER A 26 -7.94 -0.13 2.72
C SER A 26 -8.29 -0.99 1.50
N PRO A 27 -9.58 -1.23 1.22
CA PRO A 27 -10.01 -2.03 0.06
C PRO A 27 -9.70 -1.35 -1.28
N GLY A 28 -9.32 -0.06 -1.27
CA GLY A 28 -8.99 0.72 -2.47
C GLY A 28 -7.67 0.28 -3.13
N GLY A 29 -7.72 -0.77 -3.95
CA GLY A 29 -6.69 -1.11 -4.95
C GLY A 29 -5.42 -1.80 -4.43
N CYS A 30 -5.27 -1.99 -3.11
CA CYS A 30 -4.17 -2.77 -2.54
C CYS A 30 -4.61 -4.08 -1.89
N GLU A 31 -5.87 -4.25 -1.49
CA GLU A 31 -6.34 -5.42 -0.72
C GLU A 31 -6.02 -6.75 -1.43
N ASP A 32 -6.35 -6.91 -2.72
CA ASP A 32 -6.09 -8.17 -3.43
C ASP A 32 -4.61 -8.55 -3.44
N ARG A 33 -3.72 -7.56 -3.51
CA ARG A 33 -2.28 -7.78 -3.52
C ARG A 33 -1.77 -8.12 -2.12
N VAL A 34 -2.27 -7.44 -1.10
CA VAL A 34 -1.94 -7.75 0.30
C VAL A 34 -2.47 -9.13 0.68
N ARG A 35 -3.68 -9.48 0.21
CA ARG A 35 -4.24 -10.84 0.33
C ARG A 35 -3.32 -11.87 -0.30
N ALA A 36 -2.89 -11.64 -1.56
CA ALA A 36 -1.96 -12.53 -2.23
C ALA A 36 -0.60 -12.66 -1.50
N LEU A 37 -0.11 -11.58 -0.87
CA LEU A 37 1.08 -11.63 -0.01
C LEU A 37 0.88 -12.62 1.15
N HIS A 38 -0.22 -12.48 1.90
CA HIS A 38 -0.55 -13.37 3.01
C HIS A 38 -0.69 -14.82 2.54
N GLU A 39 -1.46 -15.05 1.47
CA GLU A 39 -1.68 -16.39 0.90
C GLU A 39 -0.37 -17.04 0.46
N SER A 40 0.51 -16.29 -0.22
CA SER A 40 1.83 -16.79 -0.64
C SER A 40 2.77 -17.10 0.53
N ALA A 41 2.54 -16.49 1.68
CA ALA A 41 3.26 -16.76 2.92
C ALA A 41 2.65 -17.91 3.74
N GLY A 42 1.54 -18.50 3.28
CA GLY A 42 0.80 -19.55 4.00
C GLY A 42 -0.14 -19.02 5.09
N LEU A 43 -0.43 -17.71 5.09
CA LEU A 43 -1.29 -17.05 6.07
C LEU A 43 -2.71 -16.88 5.54
N ARG A 44 -3.68 -16.93 6.45
CA ARG A 44 -5.05 -16.50 6.15
C ARG A 44 -5.11 -14.97 6.14
N PHE A 45 -5.60 -14.39 5.07
CA PHE A 45 -5.88 -12.95 5.05
C PHE A 45 -7.18 -12.63 5.81
N ALA A 46 -7.04 -12.15 7.04
CA ALA A 46 -8.15 -11.82 7.95
C ALA A 46 -7.90 -10.46 8.62
N PRO A 47 -8.05 -9.34 7.89
CA PRO A 47 -7.83 -8.01 8.48
C PRO A 47 -8.81 -7.77 9.63
N ALA A 48 -8.31 -7.22 10.74
CA ALA A 48 -9.12 -6.82 11.88
C ALA A 48 -10.15 -5.76 11.47
N GLN A 49 -9.75 -4.82 10.60
CA GLN A 49 -10.62 -3.75 10.12
C GLN A 49 -10.36 -3.39 8.66
N ARG A 50 -11.46 -3.05 7.97
CA ARG A 50 -11.43 -2.47 6.62
C ARG A 50 -11.76 -0.99 6.70
N VAL A 51 -10.79 -0.15 6.35
CA VAL A 51 -10.87 1.30 6.45
C VAL A 51 -10.98 1.89 5.06
N ARG A 52 -12.10 2.57 4.78
CA ARG A 52 -12.40 3.05 3.42
C ARG A 52 -11.40 4.10 2.92
N ASP A 53 -11.03 5.04 3.79
CA ASP A 53 -10.19 6.19 3.46
C ASP A 53 -8.74 6.00 3.92
N LEU A 54 -7.79 6.41 3.08
CA LEU A 54 -6.35 6.25 3.35
C LEU A 54 -5.88 7.17 4.49
N ALA A 55 -6.41 8.39 4.61
CA ALA A 55 -6.02 9.30 5.68
C ALA A 55 -6.52 8.79 7.03
N THR A 56 -7.76 8.26 7.09
CA THR A 56 -8.25 7.55 8.28
C THR A 56 -7.37 6.34 8.62
N LEU A 57 -7.02 5.51 7.64
CA LEU A 57 -6.15 4.35 7.87
C LEU A 57 -4.80 4.75 8.48
N ILE A 58 -4.15 5.79 7.92
CA ILE A 58 -2.90 6.33 8.43
C ILE A 58 -3.06 6.85 9.86
N GLY A 59 -4.12 7.62 10.14
CA GLY A 59 -4.40 8.14 11.49
C GLY A 59 -4.64 7.03 12.52
N MET A 60 -5.27 5.92 12.12
CA MET A 60 -5.46 4.75 13.00
C MET A 60 -4.15 4.05 13.32
N VAL A 61 -3.24 3.93 12.33
CA VAL A 61 -1.89 3.41 12.57
C VAL A 61 -1.09 4.34 13.48
N GLN A 62 -1.17 5.66 13.29
CA GLN A 62 -0.53 6.64 14.20
C GLN A 62 -1.05 6.54 15.64
N ALA A 63 -2.35 6.28 15.80
CA ALA A 63 -2.97 6.09 17.11
C ALA A 63 -2.65 4.72 17.76
N GLY A 64 -1.86 3.86 17.10
CA GLY A 64 -1.49 2.54 17.62
C GLY A 64 -2.60 1.51 17.57
N ILE A 65 -3.65 1.71 16.75
CA ILE A 65 -4.78 0.77 16.63
C ILE A 65 -4.38 -0.49 15.88
N GLY A 66 -3.33 -0.43 15.06
CA GLY A 66 -2.86 -1.57 14.29
C GLY A 66 -1.82 -1.19 13.25
N VAL A 67 -1.52 -2.14 12.37
CA VAL A 67 -0.52 -2.00 11.30
C VAL A 67 -1.16 -2.11 9.92
N THR A 68 -0.44 -1.72 8.88
CA THR A 68 -0.95 -1.83 7.51
C THR A 68 0.18 -2.01 6.50
N VAL A 69 -0.17 -2.55 5.32
CA VAL A 69 0.71 -2.61 4.14
C VAL A 69 0.14 -1.70 3.06
N LEU A 70 0.96 -0.76 2.61
CA LEU A 70 0.64 0.22 1.58
C LEU A 70 1.65 0.16 0.42
N SER A 71 1.29 0.74 -0.71
CA SER A 71 2.25 0.99 -1.79
C SER A 71 3.20 2.12 -1.38
N GLU A 72 4.47 2.01 -1.77
CA GLU A 72 5.47 3.07 -1.53
C GLU A 72 5.07 4.44 -2.10
N VAL A 73 4.17 4.48 -3.10
CA VAL A 73 3.58 5.73 -3.63
C VAL A 73 2.88 6.56 -2.54
N ALA A 74 2.41 5.92 -1.46
CA ALA A 74 1.80 6.62 -0.32
C ALA A 74 2.82 7.32 0.60
N ARG A 75 4.14 7.13 0.40
CA ARG A 75 5.21 7.71 1.25
C ARG A 75 5.06 9.21 1.54
N PRO A 76 4.71 10.09 0.57
CA PRO A 76 4.56 11.52 0.84
C PRO A 76 3.40 11.86 1.78
N LEU A 77 2.45 10.93 1.97
CA LEU A 77 1.29 11.11 2.84
C LEU A 77 1.58 10.72 4.30
N LEU A 78 2.74 10.13 4.57
CA LEU A 78 3.06 9.59 5.88
C LEU A 78 3.60 10.68 6.80
N PRO A 79 3.00 10.82 8.00
CA PRO A 79 3.53 11.69 9.04
C PRO A 79 4.88 11.19 9.55
N ALA A 80 5.63 12.09 10.20
CA ALA A 80 7.02 11.84 10.59
C ALA A 80 7.19 10.75 11.65
N ASP A 81 6.14 10.45 12.42
CA ASP A 81 6.08 9.42 13.47
C ASP A 81 5.79 8.01 12.93
N LEU A 82 5.52 7.88 11.63
CA LEU A 82 5.39 6.60 10.96
C LEU A 82 6.63 6.28 10.11
N VAL A 83 6.84 4.98 9.89
CA VAL A 83 7.86 4.45 8.99
C VAL A 83 7.27 3.43 8.02
N LEU A 84 7.74 3.47 6.76
CA LEU A 84 7.58 2.38 5.79
C LEU A 84 8.80 1.48 5.85
N VAL A 85 8.55 0.22 6.14
CA VAL A 85 9.54 -0.85 6.06
C VAL A 85 9.18 -1.74 4.86
N PRO A 86 10.14 -2.14 4.01
CA PRO A 86 9.86 -3.09 2.93
C PRO A 86 9.29 -4.39 3.48
N VAL A 87 8.32 -4.99 2.77
CA VAL A 87 7.69 -6.25 3.16
C VAL A 87 8.20 -7.43 2.31
N SER A 88 8.31 -8.60 2.93
CA SER A 88 8.55 -9.90 2.31
C SER A 88 7.30 -10.80 2.44
N PRO A 89 6.86 -11.51 1.39
CA PRO A 89 7.40 -11.47 0.04
C PRO A 89 7.19 -10.09 -0.63
N ARG A 90 8.04 -9.75 -1.60
CA ARG A 90 7.88 -8.48 -2.33
C ARG A 90 6.71 -8.56 -3.29
N ALA A 91 5.84 -7.56 -3.27
CA ALA A 91 4.82 -7.38 -4.29
C ALA A 91 4.96 -6.04 -5.01
N ALA A 92 4.97 -6.08 -6.33
CA ALA A 92 5.00 -4.91 -7.19
C ALA A 92 3.83 -4.95 -8.18
N ARG A 93 3.37 -3.78 -8.63
CA ARG A 93 2.38 -3.66 -9.71
C ARG A 93 2.86 -2.65 -10.74
N ARG A 94 2.52 -2.90 -12.00
CA ARG A 94 2.69 -1.93 -13.07
C ARG A 94 1.38 -1.17 -13.25
N LEU A 95 1.41 0.15 -13.03
CA LEU A 95 0.31 1.03 -13.42
C LEU A 95 0.45 1.36 -14.90
N VAL A 96 -0.65 1.33 -15.64
CA VAL A 96 -0.66 1.59 -17.08
C VAL A 96 -1.80 2.54 -17.43
N LEU A 97 -1.53 3.47 -18.35
CA LEU A 97 -2.56 4.29 -18.97
C LEU A 97 -3.08 3.58 -20.22
N SER A 98 -4.34 3.18 -20.19
CA SER A 98 -5.01 2.53 -21.32
C SER A 98 -6.09 3.45 -21.92
N GLY A 99 -6.49 3.16 -23.16
CA GLY A 99 -7.53 3.91 -23.87
C GLY A 99 -8.17 3.09 -24.98
N PRO A 100 -9.26 3.57 -25.60
CA PRO A 100 -10.00 2.84 -26.62
C PRO A 100 -9.11 2.47 -27.82
N ARG A 101 -9.21 1.22 -28.29
CA ARG A 101 -8.57 0.80 -29.53
C ARG A 101 -9.30 1.44 -30.71
N GLY A 102 -8.56 2.07 -31.64
CA GLY A 102 -9.11 2.61 -32.89
C GLY A 102 -9.66 4.05 -32.85
N ARG A 103 -9.58 4.74 -31.70
CA ARG A 103 -9.94 6.17 -31.62
C ARG A 103 -8.69 7.03 -31.64
N ALA A 104 -8.68 8.07 -32.47
CA ALA A 104 -7.63 9.10 -32.44
C ALA A 104 -7.56 9.70 -31.02
N ARG A 105 -6.37 9.68 -30.42
CA ARG A 105 -6.17 10.26 -29.08
C ARG A 105 -6.30 11.77 -29.18
N HIS A 106 -7.18 12.36 -28.36
CA HIS A 106 -7.27 13.81 -28.25
C HIS A 106 -5.91 14.36 -27.76
N PRO A 107 -5.44 15.52 -28.25
CA PRO A 107 -4.17 16.11 -27.81
C PRO A 107 -4.03 16.22 -26.28
N ALA A 108 -5.13 16.54 -25.59
CA ALA A 108 -5.16 16.59 -24.12
C ALA A 108 -4.83 15.23 -23.44
N VAL A 109 -5.15 14.10 -24.06
CA VAL A 109 -4.78 12.76 -23.54
C VAL A 109 -3.28 12.54 -23.61
N ARG A 110 -2.62 13.08 -24.64
CA ARG A 110 -1.16 13.01 -24.76
C ARG A 110 -0.50 13.85 -23.65
N ALA A 111 -0.94 15.09 -23.48
CA ALA A 111 -0.46 15.96 -22.41
C ALA A 111 -0.64 15.32 -21.02
N LEU A 112 -1.82 14.75 -20.73
CA LEU A 112 -2.08 14.03 -19.49
C LEU A 112 -1.13 12.82 -19.31
N ALA A 113 -0.93 12.02 -20.37
CA ALA A 113 -0.06 10.85 -20.31
C ALA A 113 1.41 11.25 -20.05
N GLU A 114 1.89 12.30 -20.71
CA GLU A 114 3.22 12.87 -20.49
C GLU A 114 3.38 13.37 -19.05
N SER A 115 2.38 14.08 -18.51
CA SER A 115 2.38 14.53 -17.11
C SER A 115 2.38 13.38 -16.11
N ALA A 116 1.65 12.30 -16.38
CA ALA A 116 1.59 11.14 -15.51
C ALA A 116 2.91 10.33 -15.49
N VAL A 117 3.64 10.28 -16.61
CA VAL A 117 4.97 9.63 -16.66
C VAL A 117 6.00 10.46 -15.89
N GLY A 118 5.89 11.79 -15.88
CA GLY A 118 6.78 12.66 -15.09
C GLY A 118 6.58 12.61 -13.57
N LEU A 119 5.53 11.93 -13.09
CA LEU A 119 5.19 11.76 -11.68
C LEU A 119 5.55 10.36 -11.13
N LEU A 120 6.06 9.47 -11.99
CA LEU A 120 6.49 8.11 -11.66
C LEU A 120 8.02 8.02 -11.66
#